data_AF-A0A212L2F9-F1
#
_entry.id   AF-A0A212L2F9-F1
#
_cell.length_a   1.000
_cell.length_b   1.000
_cell.length_c   1.000
_cell.angle_alpha   90.00
_cell.angle_beta   90.00
_cell.angle_gamma   90.00
#
_symmetry.space_group_name_H-M   'P 1'
#
loop_
_entity.id
_entity.type
_entity.pdbx_description
1 polymer ?
#
loop_
_entity_poly.entity_id
_entity_poly.type
_entity_poly.pdbx_seq_one_letter_code
_entity_poly.pdbx_strand_id
1 'polypeptide(L)'
;MVDHIPDTSADVLEYGLSADKPYLYSLTVTEQVVRDFFSAIIKARDTVDSNPAADRGALLTAAGEALQSTLYGQNSAYLASPWNSERHLGRALVEQAGLGGSTSDAVLRCSYAMAKQLLDILNDADAGNLSDDNMKFRIDVMIEFWTYCFMGMKVPSGDEE
;
A
#
# COMPACT_ATOMS: atom_id res chain seq x y z
N MET A 1 -9.45 -2.32 -30.73
CA MET A 1 -10.46 -1.73 -29.83
C MET A 1 -9.69 -0.92 -28.82
N VAL A 2 -9.99 0.37 -28.72
CA VAL A 2 -9.41 1.23 -27.69
C VAL A 2 -10.25 0.95 -26.45
N ASP A 3 -9.71 0.13 -25.54
CA ASP A 3 -10.38 -0.19 -24.27
C ASP A 3 -10.35 1.06 -23.39
N HIS A 4 -11.52 1.62 -23.16
CA HIS A 4 -11.74 2.81 -22.34
C HIS A 4 -11.40 2.46 -20.90
N ILE A 5 -10.42 3.15 -20.31
CA ILE A 5 -10.30 3.26 -18.85
C ILE A 5 -11.58 3.96 -18.40
N PRO A 6 -12.37 3.40 -17.45
CA PRO A 6 -13.64 4.02 -17.03
C PRO A 6 -13.38 5.46 -16.58
N ASP A 7 -14.13 6.42 -17.15
CA ASP A 7 -14.09 7.81 -16.71
C ASP A 7 -14.53 7.86 -15.24
N THR A 8 -13.60 8.28 -14.39
CA THR A 8 -13.55 8.18 -12.93
C THR A 8 -14.62 9.00 -12.19
N SER A 9 -15.65 9.54 -12.85
CA SER A 9 -16.56 10.51 -12.23
C SER A 9 -17.95 9.95 -11.89
N ALA A 10 -18.59 9.18 -12.77
CA ALA A 10 -19.98 8.76 -12.54
C ALA A 10 -20.09 7.59 -11.55
N ASP A 11 -19.36 6.51 -11.78
CA ASP A 11 -19.42 5.32 -10.93
C ASP A 11 -18.83 5.59 -9.54
N VAL A 12 -17.73 6.35 -9.46
CA VAL A 12 -17.04 6.68 -8.19
C VAL A 12 -17.92 7.53 -7.26
N LEU A 13 -18.74 8.43 -7.80
CA LEU A 13 -19.63 9.28 -7.00
C LEU A 13 -20.84 8.49 -6.46
N GLU A 14 -21.42 7.57 -7.23
CA GLU A 14 -22.54 6.74 -6.75
C GLU A 14 -22.12 5.73 -5.67
N TYR A 15 -20.92 5.14 -5.79
CA TYR A 15 -20.39 4.20 -4.79
C TYR A 15 -19.88 4.87 -3.51
N GLY A 16 -19.35 6.10 -3.59
CA GLY A 16 -18.78 6.81 -2.44
C GLY A 16 -19.81 7.43 -1.48
N LEU A 17 -21.03 7.69 -1.94
CA LEU A 17 -22.05 8.43 -1.17
C LEU A 17 -23.10 7.54 -0.49
N SER A 18 -23.12 6.23 -0.78
CA SER A 18 -24.21 5.31 -0.39
C SER A 18 -23.77 4.03 0.32
N ALA A 19 -22.47 3.83 0.57
CA ALA A 19 -21.96 2.54 1.01
C ALA A 19 -21.77 2.43 2.53
N ASP A 20 -22.31 1.35 3.12
CA ASP A 20 -22.07 0.93 4.51
C ASP A 20 -20.60 0.55 4.79
N LYS A 21 -19.72 0.58 3.77
CA LYS A 21 -18.33 0.13 3.84
C LYS A 21 -17.36 1.18 3.32
N PRO A 22 -16.14 1.29 3.89
CA PRO A 22 -15.09 2.15 3.37
C PRO A 22 -14.73 1.77 1.92
N TYR A 23 -14.64 2.78 1.06
CA TYR A 23 -14.36 2.60 -0.37
C TYR A 23 -12.86 2.60 -0.67
N LEU A 24 -12.32 1.51 -1.23
CA LEU A 24 -10.89 1.29 -1.46
C LEU A 24 -10.24 2.18 -2.54
N TYR A 25 -11.03 2.99 -3.24
CA TYR A 25 -10.50 4.00 -4.16
C TYR A 25 -10.57 5.42 -3.57
N SER A 26 -10.89 5.55 -2.27
CA SER A 26 -10.75 6.80 -1.53
C SER A 26 -9.31 6.98 -1.03
N LEU A 27 -8.80 8.20 -1.11
CA LEU A 27 -7.44 8.55 -0.66
C LEU A 27 -7.24 8.21 0.81
N THR A 28 -8.15 8.65 1.68
CA THR A 28 -8.07 8.41 3.13
C THR A 28 -8.16 6.92 3.47
N VAL A 29 -8.99 6.15 2.75
CA VAL A 29 -9.12 4.71 3.00
C VAL A 29 -7.87 3.97 2.55
N THR A 30 -7.33 4.30 1.39
CA THR A 30 -6.11 3.69 0.87
C THR A 30 -4.92 4.02 1.76
N GLU A 31 -4.80 5.28 2.21
CA GLU A 31 -3.77 5.71 3.15
C GLU A 31 -3.85 4.92 4.46
N GLN A 32 -5.06 4.72 5.00
CA GLN A 32 -5.25 3.93 6.21
C GLN A 32 -4.83 2.47 6.00
N VAL A 33 -5.15 1.87 4.85
CA VAL A 33 -4.71 0.50 4.51
C VAL A 33 -3.18 0.39 4.47
N VAL A 34 -2.48 1.42 3.96
CA VAL A 34 -1.01 1.50 3.98
C VAL A 34 -0.47 1.62 5.41
N ARG A 35 -1.08 2.48 6.24
CA ARG A 35 -0.71 2.64 7.67
C ARG A 35 -0.93 1.35 8.47
N ASP A 36 -2.01 0.63 8.19
CA ASP A 36 -2.31 -0.66 8.82
C ASP A 36 -1.26 -1.70 8.47
N PHE A 37 -0.81 -1.73 7.20
CA PHE A 37 0.30 -2.57 6.77
C PHE A 37 1.59 -2.21 7.53
N PHE A 38 1.97 -0.93 7.64
CA PHE A 38 3.15 -0.52 8.41
C PHE A 38 3.06 -0.91 9.88
N SER A 39 1.88 -0.75 10.48
CA SER A 39 1.62 -1.20 11.84
C SER A 39 1.81 -2.71 12.00
N ALA A 40 1.45 -3.51 10.99
CA ALA A 40 1.71 -4.94 10.98
C ALA A 40 3.21 -5.26 10.89
N ILE A 41 3.99 -4.50 10.12
CA ILE A 41 5.44 -4.66 10.04
C ILE A 41 6.12 -4.33 11.37
N ILE A 42 5.72 -3.24 12.04
CA ILE A 42 6.25 -2.86 13.35
C ILE A 42 5.93 -3.96 14.39
N LYS A 43 4.69 -4.46 14.42
CA LYS A 43 4.32 -5.57 15.30
C LYS A 43 5.10 -6.85 15.00
N ALA A 44 5.36 -7.14 13.72
CA ALA A 44 6.17 -8.30 13.32
C ALA A 44 7.61 -8.17 13.83
N ARG A 45 8.18 -6.97 13.76
CA ARG A 45 9.49 -6.66 14.35
C ARG A 45 9.47 -6.89 15.87
N ASP A 46 8.53 -6.29 16.59
CA ASP A 46 8.43 -6.45 18.06
C ASP A 46 8.27 -7.92 18.48
N THR A 47 7.54 -8.71 17.66
CA THR A 47 7.37 -10.15 17.86
C THR A 47 8.69 -10.90 17.72
N VAL A 48 9.50 -10.57 16.72
CA VAL A 48 10.82 -11.18 16.50
C VAL A 48 11.81 -10.76 17.59
N ASP A 49 11.75 -9.50 18.04
CA ASP A 49 12.63 -8.98 19.09
C ASP A 49 12.33 -9.63 20.45
N SER A 50 11.06 -9.92 20.74
CA SER A 50 10.63 -10.62 21.97
C SER A 50 10.72 -12.15 21.88
N ASN A 51 10.68 -12.72 20.67
CA ASN A 51 10.82 -14.15 20.41
C ASN A 51 11.69 -14.39 19.16
N PRO A 52 13.02 -14.58 19.33
CA PRO A 52 13.92 -14.81 18.20
C PRO A 52 13.65 -16.07 17.38
N ALA A 53 12.84 -17.01 17.88
CA ALA A 53 12.41 -18.20 17.13
C ALA A 53 11.22 -17.93 16.19
N ALA A 54 10.62 -16.73 16.25
CA ALA A 54 9.55 -16.34 15.34
C ALA A 54 10.09 -16.21 13.89
N ASP A 55 9.37 -16.78 12.94
CA ASP A 55 9.72 -16.69 11.52
C ASP A 55 9.34 -15.30 10.98
N ARG A 56 10.34 -14.43 10.89
CA ARG A 56 10.20 -13.09 10.30
C ARG A 56 9.66 -13.15 8.87
N GLY A 57 10.12 -14.11 8.06
CA GLY A 57 9.68 -14.25 6.68
C GLY A 57 8.19 -14.52 6.61
N ALA A 58 7.71 -15.48 7.39
CA ALA A 58 6.29 -15.82 7.47
C ALA A 58 5.41 -14.65 7.93
N LEU A 59 5.86 -13.87 8.92
CA LEU A 59 5.12 -12.70 9.40
C LEU A 59 5.01 -11.60 8.33
N LEU A 60 6.09 -11.33 7.61
CA LEU A 60 6.11 -10.35 6.52
C LEU A 60 5.25 -10.81 5.34
N THR A 61 5.32 -12.10 4.97
CA THR A 61 4.49 -12.68 3.92
C THR A 61 3.02 -12.59 4.28
N ALA A 62 2.63 -12.94 5.51
CA ALA A 62 1.24 -12.86 5.97
C ALA A 62 0.70 -11.42 5.91
N ALA A 63 1.50 -10.42 6.31
CA ALA A 63 1.11 -9.02 6.22
C ALA A 63 0.94 -8.56 4.75
N GLY A 64 1.83 -9.01 3.85
CA GLY A 64 1.74 -8.73 2.42
C GLY A 64 0.54 -9.38 1.74
N GLU A 65 0.23 -10.63 2.09
CA GLU A 65 -0.96 -11.34 1.61
C GLU A 65 -2.26 -10.67 2.08
N ALA A 66 -2.31 -10.20 3.32
CA ALA A 66 -3.45 -9.44 3.84
C ALA A 66 -3.63 -8.09 3.10
N LEU A 67 -2.53 -7.39 2.82
CA LEU A 67 -2.56 -6.17 2.02
C LEU A 67 -3.05 -6.45 0.59
N GLN A 68 -2.53 -7.49 -0.07
CA GLN A 68 -2.94 -7.89 -1.41
C GLN A 68 -4.43 -8.26 -1.46
N SER A 69 -4.89 -9.09 -0.52
CA SER A 69 -6.29 -9.47 -0.42
C SER A 69 -7.20 -8.24 -0.27
N THR A 70 -6.76 -7.25 0.50
CA THR A 70 -7.49 -5.99 0.67
C THR A 70 -7.49 -5.16 -0.61
N LEU A 71 -6.33 -4.88 -1.21
CA LEU A 71 -6.22 -4.02 -2.39
C LEU A 71 -6.78 -4.62 -3.68
N TYR A 72 -6.87 -5.95 -3.77
CA TYR A 72 -7.59 -6.68 -4.84
C TYR A 72 -9.06 -6.95 -4.51
N GLY A 73 -9.62 -6.29 -3.50
CA GLY A 73 -11.05 -6.28 -3.22
C GLY A 73 -11.61 -7.61 -2.71
N GLN A 74 -10.76 -8.53 -2.26
CA GLN A 74 -11.19 -9.81 -1.68
C GLN A 74 -11.60 -9.65 -0.22
N ASN A 75 -11.14 -8.58 0.45
CA ASN A 75 -11.52 -8.27 1.82
C ASN A 75 -12.92 -7.64 1.88
N SER A 76 -13.88 -8.42 2.37
CA SER A 76 -15.29 -8.03 2.48
C SER A 76 -15.57 -6.83 3.41
N ALA A 77 -14.60 -6.40 4.23
CA ALA A 77 -14.73 -5.19 5.07
C ALA A 77 -14.80 -3.90 4.24
N TYR A 78 -14.35 -3.96 2.98
CA TYR A 78 -14.25 -2.80 2.10
C TYR A 78 -15.19 -2.92 0.89
N LEU A 79 -15.53 -1.77 0.33
CA LEU A 79 -16.11 -1.69 -1.00
C LEU A 79 -14.98 -1.50 -2.03
N ALA A 80 -14.84 -2.47 -2.93
CA ALA A 80 -13.86 -2.45 -4.00
C ALA A 80 -14.46 -1.91 -5.30
N SER A 81 -13.64 -1.22 -6.09
CA SER A 81 -14.00 -0.77 -7.44
C SER A 81 -13.39 -1.70 -8.50
N PRO A 82 -13.75 -1.57 -9.79
CA PRO A 82 -13.07 -2.30 -10.87
C PRO A 82 -11.55 -2.08 -10.90
N TRP A 83 -11.07 -0.93 -10.39
CA TRP A 83 -9.65 -0.64 -10.24
C TRP A 83 -8.93 -1.66 -9.35
N ASN A 84 -9.58 -2.13 -8.28
CA ASN A 84 -9.05 -3.06 -7.28
C ASN A 84 -9.01 -4.51 -7.81
N SER A 85 -8.28 -4.73 -8.89
CA SER A 85 -8.14 -6.03 -9.56
C SER A 85 -6.75 -6.22 -10.17
N GLU A 86 -6.37 -7.47 -10.41
CA GLU A 86 -5.10 -7.79 -11.07
C GLU A 86 -4.97 -7.12 -12.44
N ARG A 87 -6.08 -7.01 -13.18
CA ARG A 87 -6.12 -6.42 -14.53
C ARG A 87 -5.79 -4.93 -14.53
N HIS A 88 -6.21 -4.19 -13.52
CA HIS A 88 -6.06 -2.73 -13.47
C HIS A 88 -4.92 -2.35 -12.52
N LEU A 89 -5.12 -2.48 -11.20
CA LEU A 89 -4.08 -2.19 -10.20
C LEU A 89 -2.82 -3.05 -10.42
N GLY A 90 -2.98 -4.37 -10.55
CA GLY A 90 -1.83 -5.26 -10.70
C GLY A 90 -0.98 -4.91 -11.93
N ARG A 91 -1.64 -4.64 -13.06
CA ARG A 91 -0.98 -4.16 -14.28
C ARG A 91 -0.32 -2.79 -14.10
N ALA A 92 -0.99 -1.84 -13.46
CA ALA A 92 -0.43 -0.51 -13.19
C ALA A 92 0.85 -0.61 -12.34
N LEU A 93 0.86 -1.45 -11.30
CA LEU A 93 2.05 -1.67 -10.47
C LEU A 93 3.19 -2.34 -11.26
N VAL A 94 2.90 -3.31 -12.12
CA VAL A 94 3.93 -3.97 -12.94
C VAL A 94 4.51 -3.03 -14.00
N GLU A 95 3.64 -2.30 -14.72
CA GLU A 95 4.03 -1.48 -15.86
C GLU A 95 4.56 -0.09 -15.45
N GLN A 96 3.95 0.56 -14.46
CA GLN A 96 4.29 1.94 -14.08
C GLN A 96 5.35 1.99 -12.98
N ALA A 97 5.35 1.05 -12.03
CA ALA A 97 6.33 1.03 -10.94
C ALA A 97 7.58 0.17 -11.26
N GLY A 98 7.65 -0.43 -12.45
CA GLY A 98 8.84 -1.14 -12.93
C GLY A 98 9.21 -2.41 -12.16
N LEU A 99 8.27 -2.99 -11.40
CA LEU A 99 8.52 -4.13 -10.51
C LEU A 99 8.71 -5.46 -11.26
N GLY A 100 8.41 -5.53 -12.57
CA GLY A 100 8.45 -6.78 -13.35
C GLY A 100 7.40 -7.79 -12.87
N GLY A 101 7.55 -9.08 -13.18
CA GLY A 101 6.77 -10.20 -12.61
C GLY A 101 5.29 -10.28 -13.02
N SER A 102 4.48 -11.01 -12.24
CA SER A 102 3.05 -11.25 -12.52
C SER A 102 2.15 -10.13 -12.01
N THR A 103 1.02 -9.88 -12.65
CA THR A 103 0.00 -8.97 -12.12
C THR A 103 -0.70 -9.55 -10.89
N SER A 104 -0.75 -10.88 -10.75
CA SER A 104 -1.43 -11.56 -9.64
C SER A 104 -0.70 -11.46 -8.29
N ASP A 105 0.59 -11.16 -8.29
CA ASP A 105 1.42 -11.02 -7.09
C ASP A 105 2.02 -9.61 -6.93
N ALA A 106 1.57 -8.64 -7.75
CA ALA A 106 2.17 -7.32 -7.82
C ALA A 106 2.09 -6.57 -6.47
N VAL A 107 0.94 -6.61 -5.78
CA VAL A 107 0.78 -5.98 -4.46
C VAL A 107 1.67 -6.65 -3.41
N LEU A 108 1.75 -7.97 -3.40
CA LEU A 108 2.65 -8.70 -2.50
C LEU A 108 4.14 -8.33 -2.74
N ARG A 109 4.53 -8.09 -3.98
CA ARG A 109 5.89 -7.63 -4.29
C ARG A 109 6.12 -6.17 -3.87
N CYS A 110 5.13 -5.29 -4.06
CA CYS A 110 5.16 -3.95 -3.48
C CYS A 110 5.31 -4.01 -1.96
N SER A 111 4.58 -4.90 -1.29
CA SER A 111 4.60 -4.99 0.17
C SER A 111 5.99 -5.35 0.71
N TYR A 112 6.76 -6.19 0.01
CA TYR A 112 8.16 -6.45 0.37
C TYR A 112 9.06 -5.23 0.20
N ALA A 113 8.88 -4.45 -0.88
CA ALA A 113 9.62 -3.20 -1.09
C ALA A 113 9.28 -2.16 -0.01
N MET A 114 8.00 -2.00 0.30
CA MET A 114 7.47 -1.15 1.37
C MET A 114 8.04 -1.55 2.74
N ALA A 115 7.96 -2.84 3.10
CA ALA A 115 8.47 -3.35 4.36
C ALA A 115 9.98 -3.11 4.49
N LYS A 116 10.74 -3.32 3.42
CA LYS A 116 12.19 -3.04 3.41
C LYS A 116 12.46 -1.56 3.68
N GLN A 117 11.81 -0.65 2.95
CA GLN A 117 12.00 0.79 3.13
C GLN A 117 11.67 1.24 4.57
N LEU A 118 10.57 0.74 5.14
CA LEU A 118 10.20 1.02 6.52
C LEU A 118 11.26 0.51 7.51
N LEU A 119 11.70 -0.74 7.36
CA LEU A 119 12.71 -1.32 8.24
C LEU A 119 14.05 -0.58 8.13
N ASP A 120 14.45 -0.14 6.94
CA ASP A 120 15.66 0.66 6.74
C ASP A 120 15.55 2.01 7.49
N ILE A 121 14.39 2.69 7.43
CA ILE A 121 14.14 3.94 8.19
C ILE A 121 14.22 3.69 9.71
N LEU A 122 13.60 2.61 10.20
CA LEU A 122 13.61 2.28 11.61
C LEU A 122 15.03 1.94 12.11
N ASN A 123 15.79 1.17 11.33
CA ASN A 123 17.18 0.83 11.68
C ASN A 123 18.08 2.08 11.70
N ASP A 124 17.89 3.03 10.78
CA ASP A 124 18.61 4.31 10.79
C ASP A 124 18.30 5.13 12.04
N ALA A 125 17.03 5.15 12.47
CA ALA A 125 16.61 5.81 13.71
C ALA A 125 17.22 5.15 14.95
N ASP A 126 17.17 3.81 15.04
CA ASP A 126 17.75 3.05 16.15
C ASP A 126 19.28 3.20 16.25
N ALA A 127 19.95 3.36 15.11
CA ALA A 127 21.39 3.64 15.05
C ALA A 127 21.75 5.10 15.44
N GLY A 128 20.76 5.96 15.66
CA GLY A 128 20.95 7.38 15.96
C GLY A 128 21.34 8.23 14.74
N ASN A 129 21.16 7.71 13.52
CA ASN A 129 21.45 8.43 12.27
C ASN A 129 20.30 9.35 11.84
N LEU A 130 19.15 9.24 12.51
CA LEU A 130 17.92 9.93 12.16
C LEU A 130 17.27 10.53 13.42
N SER A 131 16.83 11.80 13.34
CA SER A 131 15.99 12.39 14.38
C SER A 131 14.55 11.89 14.25
N ASP A 132 13.79 11.95 15.35
CA ASP A 132 12.37 11.57 15.37
C ASP A 132 11.52 12.32 14.34
N ASP A 133 11.77 13.62 14.15
CA ASP A 133 11.03 14.43 13.19
C ASP A 133 11.37 14.02 11.75
N ASN A 134 12.63 13.72 11.45
CA ASN A 134 13.05 13.21 10.15
C ASN A 134 12.50 11.80 9.90
N MET A 135 12.38 10.97 10.94
CA MET A 135 11.75 9.65 10.87
C MET A 135 10.29 9.76 10.45
N LYS A 136 9.52 10.59 11.17
CA LYS A 136 8.10 10.81 10.89
C LYS A 136 7.90 11.33 9.48
N PHE A 137 8.68 12.34 9.08
CA PHE A 137 8.60 12.89 7.72
C PHE A 137 8.86 11.83 6.65
N ARG A 138 9.91 11.01 6.78
CA ARG A 138 10.19 9.93 5.82
C ARG A 138 9.09 8.88 5.76
N ILE A 139 8.50 8.52 6.90
CA ILE A 139 7.39 7.58 6.96
C ILE A 139 6.15 8.17 6.28
N ASP A 140 5.80 9.43 6.55
CA ASP A 140 4.63 10.08 5.93
C ASP A 140 4.80 10.24 4.41
N VAL A 141 5.98 10.66 3.93
CA VAL A 141 6.29 10.72 2.48
C VAL A 141 6.15 9.33 1.84
N MET A 142 6.62 8.28 2.53
CA MET A 142 6.50 6.92 2.04
C MET A 142 5.03 6.46 1.99
N ILE A 143 4.23 6.78 3.02
CA ILE A 143 2.80 6.48 3.05
C ILE A 143 2.09 7.17 1.88
N GLU A 144 2.36 8.45 1.67
CA GLU A 144 1.79 9.22 0.57
C GLU A 144 2.15 8.57 -0.77
N PHE A 145 3.45 8.34 -1.03
CA PHE A 145 3.92 7.71 -2.26
C PHE A 145 3.17 6.40 -2.58
N TRP A 146 3.11 5.47 -1.63
CA TRP A 146 2.47 4.18 -1.85
C TRP A 146 0.96 4.28 -1.99
N THR A 147 0.32 5.23 -1.28
CA THR A 147 -1.11 5.51 -1.43
C THR A 147 -1.43 5.92 -2.87
N TYR A 148 -0.66 6.86 -3.43
CA TYR A 148 -0.83 7.30 -4.82
C TYR A 148 -0.58 6.18 -5.81
N CYS A 149 0.47 5.36 -5.60
CA CYS A 149 0.71 4.17 -6.42
C CYS A 149 -0.49 3.21 -6.43
N PHE A 150 -1.09 2.93 -5.26
CA PHE A 150 -2.24 2.02 -5.16
C PHE A 150 -3.53 2.60 -5.73
N MET A 151 -3.63 3.92 -5.87
CA MET A 151 -4.75 4.59 -6.54
C MET A 151 -4.52 4.82 -8.04
N GLY A 152 -3.32 4.51 -8.55
CA GLY A 152 -2.95 4.80 -9.95
C GLY A 152 -2.85 6.30 -10.23
N MET A 153 -2.60 7.11 -9.19
CA MET A 153 -2.46 8.56 -9.28
C MET A 153 -0.99 8.95 -9.39
N LYS A 154 -0.71 10.07 -10.06
CA LYS A 154 0.63 10.67 -10.04
C LYS A 154 0.90 11.22 -8.65
N VAL A 155 2.03 10.83 -8.06
CA VAL A 155 2.54 11.46 -6.83
C VAL A 155 2.74 12.95 -7.12
N PRO A 156 2.25 13.86 -6.26
CA PRO A 156 2.48 15.29 -6.45
C PRO A 156 3.98 15.55 -6.44
N SER A 157 4.55 15.91 -7.59
CA SER A 157 5.89 16.49 -7.63
C SER A 157 5.76 17.90 -7.05
N GLY A 158 6.48 18.21 -5.97
CA GLY A 158 6.46 19.52 -5.30
C GLY A 158 6.97 20.70 -6.14
N ASP A 159 6.94 20.59 -7.47
CA ASP A 159 7.39 21.58 -8.46
C ASP A 159 6.22 22.28 -9.18
N GLU A 160 4.97 22.09 -8.75
CA GLU A 160 3.82 22.86 -9.27
C GLU A 160 3.44 23.99 -8.28
N GLU A 161 4.26 25.04 -8.24
CA GLU A 161 3.87 26.42 -7.90
C GLU A 161 4.08 27.35 -9.09
#